data_AF-A0A1Q3SEV4-F1
#
_entry.id   AF-A0A1Q3SEV4-F1
#
_cell.length_a   1.000
_cell.length_b   1.000
_cell.length_c   1.000
_cell.angle_alpha   90.00
_cell.angle_beta   90.00
_cell.angle_gamma   90.00
#
_symmetry.space_group_name_H-M   'P 1'
#
loop_
_entity.id
_entity.type
_entity.pdbx_description
1 polymer ?
#
loop_
_entity_poly.entity_id
_entity_poly.type
_entity_poly.pdbx_seq_one_letter_code
_entity_poly.pdbx_strand_id
1 'polypeptide(L)'
;MSYSESSYDFIFLCFLVDPQLFSAKQSTHHMTVTGYSVYNVDKASFREKEMRNTVLLLTFSLCIQSAALWAKDEPSTYKGPPTPSMVENVMPKKDWIAHINNSLPGLLCDPNQYFVQCFQVNAKECTEFTQLLVQACLNNVALALPPELDPQQGEYWGQIVGRCSYDLYEKFMHEKKRDLPNCNKIEKNDTPKPSQAIP
;
A
#
# COMPACT_ATOMS: atom_id res chain seq x y z
N MET A 1 38.26 -9.52 -13.62
CA MET A 1 37.58 -8.40 -12.94
C MET A 1 36.70 -9.03 -11.88
N SER A 2 37.15 -8.98 -10.63
CA SER A 2 36.50 -9.64 -9.49
C SER A 2 35.98 -8.54 -8.58
N TYR A 3 34.67 -8.49 -8.34
CA TYR A 3 34.07 -7.66 -7.31
C TYR A 3 33.54 -8.58 -6.22
N SER A 4 34.08 -8.40 -5.02
CA SER A 4 33.77 -9.15 -3.82
C SER A 4 32.44 -8.72 -3.22
N GLU A 5 31.70 -9.71 -2.71
CA GLU A 5 30.53 -9.57 -1.86
C GLU A 5 30.87 -8.98 -0.47
N SER A 6 29.80 -8.63 0.25
CA SER A 6 29.69 -8.50 1.70
C SER A 6 30.21 -7.22 2.38
N SER A 7 29.27 -6.32 2.68
CA SER A 7 29.10 -5.71 4.01
C SER A 7 27.87 -4.79 4.03
N TYR A 8 26.68 -5.36 4.17
CA TYR A 8 25.49 -4.63 4.64
C TYR A 8 24.73 -5.52 5.62
N ASP A 9 25.35 -5.73 6.77
CA ASP A 9 24.68 -6.13 8.01
C ASP A 9 25.09 -5.11 9.08
N PHE A 10 24.14 -4.75 9.95
CA PHE A 10 24.27 -3.83 11.10
C PHE A 10 24.21 -2.30 10.86
N ILE A 11 23.12 -1.80 10.27
CA ILE A 11 22.47 -0.55 10.76
C ILE A 11 20.95 -0.76 10.75
N PHE A 12 20.48 -1.68 11.59
CA PHE A 12 19.07 -1.92 11.84
C PHE A 12 18.77 -1.78 13.35
N LEU A 13 19.30 -0.72 13.97
CA LEU A 13 18.97 -0.28 15.32
C LEU A 13 19.14 1.25 15.35
N CYS A 14 18.11 1.96 15.82
CA CYS A 14 18.05 3.42 16.07
C CYS A 14 17.38 4.34 15.01
N PHE A 15 16.22 3.94 14.47
CA PHE A 15 15.15 4.91 14.18
C PHE A 15 13.85 4.54 14.91
N LEU A 16 13.97 4.38 16.23
CA LEU A 16 12.94 4.91 17.13
C LEU A 16 13.15 6.43 17.13
N VAL A 17 12.44 7.13 16.24
CA VAL A 17 12.39 8.59 16.29
C VAL A 17 11.54 8.98 17.49
N ASP A 18 12.27 9.55 18.43
CA ASP A 18 11.86 10.31 19.60
C ASP A 18 10.76 11.35 19.27
N PRO A 19 9.60 11.36 19.97
CA PRO A 19 8.56 12.36 19.77
C PRO A 19 8.84 13.73 20.42
N GLN A 20 10.05 14.00 20.96
CA GLN A 20 10.32 15.22 21.76
C GLN A 20 11.19 16.32 21.11
N LEU A 21 11.44 16.33 19.80
CA LEU A 21 12.31 17.36 19.20
C LEU A 21 11.71 18.17 18.03
N PHE A 22 10.48 18.67 18.20
CA PHE A 22 10.02 19.88 17.49
C PHE A 22 10.07 21.07 18.46
N SER A 23 11.28 21.52 18.77
CA SER A 23 11.49 22.85 19.37
C SER A 23 11.33 23.87 18.25
N ALA A 24 10.10 24.30 18.02
CA ALA A 24 9.78 25.40 17.13
C ALA A 24 10.38 26.68 17.73
N LYS A 25 11.27 27.32 16.97
CA LYS A 25 11.73 28.69 17.19
C LYS A 25 10.52 29.61 16.96
N GLN A 26 9.76 29.86 18.02
CA GLN A 26 8.64 30.80 18.05
C GLN A 26 9.18 32.21 17.80
N SER A 27 8.97 32.72 16.58
CA SER A 27 9.02 34.15 16.32
C SER A 27 7.78 34.78 16.96
N THR A 28 8.00 35.46 18.07
CA THR A 28 6.98 36.15 18.85
C THR A 28 6.43 37.35 18.07
N HIS A 29 5.31 37.15 17.38
CA HIS A 29 4.36 38.22 17.13
C HIS A 29 3.20 38.06 18.12
N HIS A 30 3.10 39.03 19.02
CA HIS A 30 2.02 39.16 20.00
C HIS A 30 0.67 39.23 19.29
N MET A 31 -0.10 38.13 19.33
CA MET A 31 -1.55 38.17 19.16
C MET A 31 -2.19 37.75 20.47
N THR A 32 -2.77 38.74 21.14
CA THR A 32 -3.58 38.60 22.35
C THR A 32 -4.88 37.90 21.96
N VAL A 33 -5.00 36.60 22.23
CA VAL A 33 -6.29 35.89 22.18
C VAL A 33 -6.67 35.53 23.61
N THR A 34 -7.61 36.29 24.13
CA THR A 34 -8.30 36.05 25.40
C THR A 34 -9.16 34.79 25.32
N GLY A 35 -8.88 33.85 26.22
CA GLY A 35 -9.86 33.04 26.93
C GLY A 35 -10.56 31.92 26.16
N TYR A 36 -10.06 30.68 26.31
CA TYR A 36 -10.91 29.50 26.23
C TYR A 36 -10.58 28.46 27.32
N SER A 37 -11.67 27.91 27.85
CA SER A 37 -11.81 27.08 29.04
C SER A 37 -11.08 25.73 28.93
N VAL A 38 -10.37 25.37 30.01
CA VAL A 38 -9.76 24.06 30.22
C VAL A 38 -10.87 23.06 30.58
N TYR A 39 -11.18 22.13 29.69
CA TYR A 39 -12.03 20.98 30.02
C TYR A 39 -11.13 19.84 30.54
N ASN A 40 -11.45 19.36 31.74
CA ASN A 40 -10.87 18.17 32.35
C ASN A 40 -11.21 16.93 31.49
N VAL A 41 -10.17 16.17 31.11
CA VAL A 41 -10.33 14.85 30.51
C VAL A 41 -10.27 13.83 31.63
N ASP A 42 -11.45 13.35 32.02
CA ASP A 42 -11.65 12.30 33.01
C ASP A 42 -11.12 10.95 32.54
N LYS A 43 -10.50 10.24 33.49
CA LYS A 43 -10.06 8.86 33.43
C LYS A 43 -11.24 7.90 33.25
N ALA A 44 -11.31 7.22 32.11
CA ALA A 44 -11.95 5.90 31.99
C ALA A 44 -10.85 4.89 31.62
N SER A 45 -10.22 4.20 32.58
CA SER A 45 -10.75 3.02 33.29
C SER A 45 -11.03 1.87 32.32
N PHE A 46 -10.00 1.15 31.87
CA PHE A 46 -9.47 -0.07 32.50
C PHE A 46 -10.52 -1.20 32.64
N ARG A 47 -10.98 -1.77 31.51
CA ARG A 47 -11.70 -3.07 31.49
C ARG A 47 -11.72 -3.72 30.09
N GLU A 48 -10.55 -4.00 29.51
CA GLU A 48 -10.51 -4.66 28.17
C GLU A 48 -9.41 -5.72 27.99
N LYS A 49 -8.79 -6.18 29.10
CA LYS A 49 -7.66 -7.12 29.04
C LYS A 49 -8.01 -8.62 29.20
N GLU A 50 -9.26 -8.99 29.51
CA GLU A 50 -9.58 -10.40 29.81
C GLU A 50 -10.23 -11.22 28.67
N MET A 51 -10.71 -10.61 27.58
CA MET A 51 -11.42 -11.36 26.53
C MET A 51 -10.57 -11.86 25.36
N ARG A 52 -9.24 -11.61 25.35
CA ARG A 52 -8.39 -11.97 24.19
C ARG A 52 -7.83 -13.38 24.21
N ASN A 53 -7.82 -14.06 25.36
CA ASN A 53 -7.09 -15.33 25.49
C ASN A 53 -7.91 -16.57 25.12
N THR A 54 -9.24 -16.51 25.25
CA THR A 54 -10.12 -17.68 25.03
C THR A 54 -10.49 -17.88 23.55
N VAL A 55 -10.50 -16.81 22.74
CA VAL A 55 -10.83 -16.89 21.30
C VAL A 55 -9.70 -17.52 20.49
N LEU A 56 -8.43 -17.38 20.92
CA LEU A 56 -7.27 -17.94 20.21
C LEU A 56 -7.17 -19.47 20.28
N LEU A 57 -7.75 -20.10 21.30
CA LEU A 57 -7.67 -21.56 21.47
C LEU A 57 -8.71 -22.31 20.61
N LEU A 58 -9.85 -21.69 20.27
CA LEU A 58 -10.90 -22.34 19.49
C LEU A 58 -10.65 -22.27 17.97
N THR A 59 -9.92 -21.27 17.47
CA THR A 59 -9.61 -21.15 16.04
C THR A 59 -8.50 -22.09 15.57
N PHE A 60 -7.58 -22.48 16.47
CA PHE A 60 -6.48 -23.40 16.13
C PHE A 60 -6.95 -24.85 15.86
N SER A 61 -8.10 -25.26 16.38
CA SER A 61 -8.58 -26.65 16.28
C SER A 61 -9.26 -26.98 14.93
N LEU A 62 -9.71 -25.98 14.17
CA LEU A 62 -10.47 -26.16 12.93
C LEU A 62 -9.62 -26.29 11.66
N CYS A 63 -8.30 -26.01 11.70
CA CYS A 63 -7.45 -26.06 10.50
C CYS A 63 -6.83 -27.43 10.21
N ILE A 64 -6.91 -28.41 11.10
CA ILE A 64 -6.16 -29.68 10.96
C ILE A 64 -6.89 -30.72 10.07
N GLN A 65 -8.17 -30.54 9.74
CA GLN A 65 -8.96 -31.60 9.06
C GLN A 65 -9.05 -31.53 7.53
N SER A 66 -8.47 -30.53 6.86
CA SER A 66 -8.69 -30.32 5.41
C SER A 66 -7.68 -30.97 4.46
N ALA A 67 -6.66 -31.69 4.96
CA ALA A 67 -5.50 -32.07 4.15
C ALA A 67 -5.58 -33.44 3.42
N ALA A 68 -6.71 -34.16 3.46
CA ALA A 68 -6.69 -35.60 3.11
C ALA A 68 -7.36 -36.01 1.78
N LEU A 69 -7.78 -35.10 0.89
CA LEU A 69 -8.72 -35.49 -0.19
C LEU A 69 -8.42 -34.98 -1.59
N TRP A 70 -7.15 -34.90 -2.00
CA TRP A 70 -6.82 -34.72 -3.43
C TRP A 70 -5.57 -35.51 -3.79
N ALA A 71 -5.74 -36.80 -4.06
CA ALA A 71 -4.69 -37.66 -4.58
C ALA A 71 -5.19 -38.37 -5.86
N LYS A 72 -4.31 -38.30 -6.87
CA LYS A 72 -4.22 -39.10 -8.10
C LYS A 72 -5.11 -38.71 -9.27
N ASP A 73 -4.56 -37.85 -10.12
CA ASP A 73 -4.59 -38.07 -11.56
C ASP A 73 -3.15 -38.17 -12.08
N GLU A 74 -2.85 -39.24 -12.82
CA GLU A 74 -1.52 -39.51 -13.40
C GLU A 74 -1.26 -38.62 -14.62
N PRO A 75 -0.04 -38.06 -14.77
CA PRO A 75 0.26 -37.17 -15.88
C PRO A 75 0.40 -37.93 -17.20
N SER A 76 -0.58 -37.74 -18.08
CA SER A 76 -0.53 -38.09 -19.51
C SER A 76 0.67 -37.40 -20.18
N THR A 77 1.64 -38.21 -20.62
CA THR A 77 2.84 -37.74 -21.32
C THR A 77 2.51 -37.45 -22.78
N TYR A 78 1.97 -36.27 -23.06
CA TYR A 78 1.75 -35.80 -24.43
C TYR A 78 3.01 -35.11 -24.96
N LYS A 79 3.71 -35.73 -25.93
CA LYS A 79 4.79 -35.09 -26.70
C LYS A 79 4.18 -34.19 -27.77
N GLY A 80 3.77 -33.00 -27.36
CA GLY A 80 3.40 -31.93 -28.28
C GLY A 80 4.61 -31.35 -29.03
N PRO A 81 4.38 -30.60 -30.12
CA PRO A 81 5.40 -29.77 -30.76
C PRO A 81 6.10 -28.90 -29.71
N PRO A 82 7.39 -28.56 -29.87
CA PRO A 82 8.08 -27.70 -28.92
C PRO A 82 7.33 -26.38 -28.79
N THR A 83 6.61 -26.22 -27.68
CA THR A 83 5.98 -24.97 -27.30
C THR A 83 7.09 -23.93 -27.26
N PRO A 84 6.97 -22.78 -27.95
CA PRO A 84 7.96 -21.72 -27.82
C PRO A 84 8.10 -21.43 -26.33
N SER A 85 9.31 -21.66 -25.82
CA SER A 85 9.67 -21.45 -24.42
C SER A 85 9.20 -20.04 -24.06
N MET A 86 8.14 -19.94 -23.26
CA MET A 86 7.73 -18.68 -22.65
C MET A 86 8.96 -18.19 -21.88
N VAL A 87 9.67 -17.23 -22.45
CA VAL A 87 10.72 -16.52 -21.74
C VAL A 87 9.98 -15.77 -20.66
N GLU A 88 10.01 -16.32 -19.45
CA GLU A 88 9.42 -15.72 -18.27
C GLU A 88 10.13 -14.38 -18.08
N ASN A 89 9.41 -13.29 -18.33
CA ASN A 89 9.94 -11.94 -18.22
C ASN A 89 9.93 -11.55 -16.74
N VAL A 90 10.86 -12.14 -16.01
CA VAL A 90 11.09 -11.88 -14.58
C VAL A 90 11.79 -10.53 -14.45
N MET A 91 11.24 -9.65 -13.62
CA MET A 91 11.75 -8.30 -13.38
C MET A 91 12.32 -8.18 -11.97
N PRO A 92 13.56 -7.69 -11.78
CA PRO A 92 14.09 -7.42 -10.45
C PRO A 92 13.23 -6.42 -9.68
N LYS A 93 13.07 -6.63 -8.38
CA LYS A 93 12.28 -5.78 -7.47
C LYS A 93 12.58 -4.29 -7.61
N LYS A 94 13.88 -3.94 -7.68
CA LYS A 94 14.32 -2.56 -7.82
C LYS A 94 13.80 -1.91 -9.10
N ASP A 95 13.83 -2.65 -10.21
CA ASP A 95 13.39 -2.17 -11.51
C ASP A 95 11.87 -2.06 -11.55
N TRP A 96 11.16 -3.01 -10.92
CA TRP A 96 9.71 -2.94 -10.77
C TRP A 96 9.26 -1.72 -9.95
N ILE A 97 9.90 -1.46 -8.79
CA ILE A 97 9.61 -0.28 -7.97
C ILE A 97 9.84 1.00 -8.76
N ALA A 98 10.98 1.10 -9.46
CA ALA A 98 11.31 2.26 -10.28
C ALA A 98 10.31 2.44 -11.42
N HIS A 99 9.90 1.35 -12.06
CA HIS A 99 8.88 1.36 -13.12
C HIS A 99 7.55 1.92 -12.60
N ILE A 100 7.00 1.33 -11.52
CA ILE A 100 5.71 1.77 -10.94
C ILE A 100 5.78 3.22 -10.48
N ASN A 101 6.86 3.64 -9.83
CA ASN A 101 7.01 5.01 -9.34
C ASN A 101 7.01 6.05 -10.48
N ASN A 102 7.47 5.67 -11.67
CA ASN A 102 7.57 6.57 -12.82
C ASN A 102 6.33 6.51 -13.72
N SER A 103 5.74 5.32 -13.91
CA SER A 103 4.63 5.13 -14.86
C SER A 103 3.26 5.40 -14.25
N LEU A 104 3.03 4.95 -13.01
CA LEU A 104 1.71 5.00 -12.38
C LEU A 104 1.17 6.42 -12.19
N PRO A 105 1.95 7.44 -11.77
CA PRO A 105 1.44 8.80 -11.65
C PRO A 105 0.91 9.36 -12.97
N GLY A 106 1.61 9.10 -14.08
CA GLY A 106 1.18 9.53 -15.41
C GLY A 106 -0.12 8.84 -15.86
N LEU A 107 -0.25 7.54 -15.58
CA LEU A 107 -1.46 6.77 -15.89
C LEU A 107 -2.67 7.26 -15.10
N LEU A 108 -2.50 7.62 -13.82
CA LEU A 108 -3.59 8.09 -12.97
C LEU A 108 -3.99 9.55 -13.27
N CYS A 109 -3.08 10.34 -13.83
CA CYS A 109 -3.24 11.77 -14.08
C CYS A 109 -3.40 12.15 -15.56
N ASP A 110 -3.71 11.19 -16.43
CA ASP A 110 -4.12 11.51 -17.80
C ASP A 110 -5.40 12.39 -17.77
N PRO A 111 -5.56 13.37 -18.68
CA PRO A 111 -6.71 14.30 -18.65
C PRO A 111 -8.08 13.62 -18.66
N ASN A 112 -8.17 12.40 -19.19
CA ASN A 112 -9.39 11.62 -19.25
C ASN A 112 -9.59 10.70 -18.03
N GLN A 113 -8.73 10.78 -17.02
CA GLN A 113 -8.80 9.94 -15.83
C GLN A 113 -9.52 10.63 -14.68
N TYR A 114 -9.98 9.80 -13.74
CA TYR A 114 -10.78 10.22 -12.60
C TYR A 114 -10.16 11.40 -11.83
N PHE A 115 -8.86 11.39 -11.56
CA PHE A 115 -8.22 12.44 -10.75
C PHE A 115 -8.29 13.82 -11.41
N VAL A 116 -8.06 13.92 -12.72
CA VAL A 116 -8.10 15.22 -13.42
C VAL A 116 -9.55 15.66 -13.69
N GLN A 117 -10.44 14.71 -13.98
CA GLN A 117 -11.85 15.02 -14.23
C GLN A 117 -12.58 15.47 -12.96
N CYS A 118 -12.34 14.78 -11.85
CA CYS A 118 -13.12 14.93 -10.62
C CYS A 118 -12.52 15.83 -9.57
N PHE A 119 -11.29 16.30 -9.75
CA PHE A 119 -10.66 17.25 -8.84
C PHE A 119 -10.26 18.54 -9.56
N GLN A 120 -10.22 19.64 -8.81
CA GLN A 120 -9.79 20.95 -9.31
C GLN A 120 -8.26 21.03 -9.31
N VAL A 121 -7.64 20.24 -10.20
CA VAL A 121 -6.19 20.18 -10.39
C VAL A 121 -5.84 20.21 -11.87
N ASN A 122 -4.63 20.66 -12.19
CA ASN A 122 -4.05 20.46 -13.52
C ASN A 122 -3.26 19.13 -13.58
N ALA A 123 -2.95 18.65 -14.79
CA ALA A 123 -2.27 17.37 -14.99
C ALA A 123 -0.88 17.31 -14.31
N LYS A 124 -0.15 18.43 -14.29
CA LYS A 124 1.18 18.51 -13.66
C LYS A 124 1.07 18.39 -12.15
N GLU A 125 0.19 19.18 -11.52
CA GLU A 125 -0.08 19.13 -10.07
C GLU A 125 -0.58 17.74 -9.65
N CYS A 126 -1.47 17.13 -10.44
CA CYS A 126 -1.90 15.75 -10.23
C CYS A 126 -0.71 14.78 -10.22
N THR A 127 0.17 14.87 -11.23
CA THR A 127 1.31 13.95 -11.38
C THR A 127 2.30 14.09 -10.23
N GLU A 128 2.67 15.33 -9.88
CA GLU A 128 3.60 15.61 -8.77
C GLU A 128 3.04 15.11 -7.43
N PHE A 129 1.75 15.37 -7.16
CA PHE A 129 1.12 14.91 -5.93
C PHE A 129 0.98 13.38 -5.90
N THR A 130 0.54 12.77 -7.00
CA THR A 130 0.38 11.32 -7.10
C THR A 130 1.71 10.59 -6.99
N GLN A 131 2.81 11.16 -7.50
CA GLN A 131 4.15 10.60 -7.34
C GLN A 131 4.53 10.46 -5.85
N LEU A 132 4.23 11.47 -5.02
CA LEU A 132 4.47 11.40 -3.57
C LEU A 132 3.63 10.31 -2.90
N LEU A 133 2.36 10.16 -3.31
CA LEU A 133 1.47 9.14 -2.75
C LEU A 133 1.90 7.72 -3.17
N VAL A 134 2.26 7.53 -4.44
CA VAL A 134 2.78 6.26 -4.96
C VAL A 134 4.06 5.87 -4.24
N GLN A 135 4.99 6.81 -4.04
CA GLN A 135 6.21 6.56 -3.28
C GLN A 135 5.91 6.15 -1.83
N ALA A 136 4.97 6.82 -1.16
CA ALA A 136 4.54 6.45 0.18
C ALA A 136 3.95 5.03 0.23
N CYS A 137 3.12 4.67 -0.75
CA CYS A 137 2.54 3.34 -0.86
C CYS A 137 3.58 2.26 -1.16
N LEU A 138 4.56 2.54 -2.03
CA LEU A 138 5.67 1.64 -2.32
C LEU A 138 6.48 1.34 -1.06
N ASN A 139 6.75 2.35 -0.22
CA ASN A 139 7.47 2.17 1.04
C ASN A 139 6.73 1.21 2.01
N ASN A 140 5.40 1.22 2.01
CA ASN A 140 4.58 0.35 2.86
C ASN A 140 4.62 -1.12 2.42
N VAL A 141 4.79 -1.38 1.11
CA VAL A 141 4.83 -2.75 0.56
C VAL A 141 6.23 -3.26 0.28
N ALA A 142 7.24 -2.39 0.32
CA ALA A 142 8.61 -2.69 -0.08
C ALA A 142 9.19 -3.91 0.65
N LEU A 143 8.87 -4.11 1.93
CA LEU A 143 9.37 -5.26 2.70
C LEU A 143 8.71 -6.60 2.30
N ALA A 144 7.50 -6.56 1.75
CA ALA A 144 6.76 -7.77 1.35
C ALA A 144 6.99 -8.18 -0.12
N LEU A 145 7.58 -7.29 -0.93
CA LEU A 145 7.89 -7.58 -2.32
C LEU A 145 9.00 -8.66 -2.44
N PRO A 146 8.80 -9.70 -3.27
CA PRO A 146 9.83 -10.69 -3.57
C PRO A 146 11.02 -10.02 -4.28
N PRO A 147 12.22 -10.63 -4.27
CA PRO A 147 13.42 -10.05 -4.90
C PRO A 147 13.27 -9.88 -6.42
N GLU A 148 12.43 -10.69 -7.04
CA GLU A 148 12.10 -10.67 -8.46
C GLU A 148 10.59 -10.89 -8.60
N LEU A 149 10.01 -10.28 -9.63
CA LEU A 149 8.58 -10.34 -9.92
C LEU A 149 8.35 -10.89 -11.31
N ASP A 150 7.58 -11.95 -11.41
CA ASP A 150 6.95 -12.32 -12.68
C ASP A 150 5.82 -11.33 -13.05
N PRO A 151 5.28 -11.37 -14.27
CA PRO A 151 4.21 -10.46 -14.69
C PRO A 151 2.93 -10.52 -13.83
N GLN A 152 2.54 -11.70 -13.33
CA GLN A 152 1.34 -11.86 -12.51
C GLN A 152 1.54 -11.25 -11.12
N GLN A 153 2.71 -11.48 -10.52
CA GLN A 153 3.10 -10.83 -9.26
C GLN A 153 3.19 -9.31 -9.43
N GLY A 154 3.78 -8.85 -10.53
CA GLY A 154 3.90 -7.43 -10.83
C GLY A 154 2.55 -6.74 -10.95
N GLU A 155 1.57 -7.39 -11.59
CA GLU A 155 0.19 -6.90 -11.67
C GLU A 155 -0.47 -6.84 -10.29
N TYR A 156 -0.38 -7.92 -9.51
CA TYR A 156 -0.95 -8.00 -8.17
C TYR A 156 -0.44 -6.86 -7.25
N TRP A 157 0.88 -6.69 -7.18
CA TRP A 157 1.47 -5.62 -6.38
C TRP A 157 1.17 -4.22 -6.94
N GLY A 158 1.02 -4.10 -8.26
CA GLY A 158 0.63 -2.86 -8.92
C GLY A 158 -0.78 -2.42 -8.50
N GLN A 159 -1.72 -3.37 -8.42
CA GLN A 159 -3.08 -3.10 -7.94
C GLN A 159 -3.09 -2.65 -6.47
N ILE A 160 -2.26 -3.26 -5.61
CA ILE A 160 -2.14 -2.85 -4.20
C ILE A 160 -1.65 -1.40 -4.09
N VAL A 161 -0.57 -1.06 -4.82
CA VAL A 161 -0.01 0.29 -4.79
C VAL A 161 -1.00 1.30 -5.37
N GLY A 162 -1.66 0.98 -6.50
CA GLY A 162 -2.67 1.83 -7.13
C GLY A 162 -3.88 2.10 -6.24
N ARG A 163 -4.36 1.10 -5.50
CA ARG A 163 -5.45 1.29 -4.53
C ARG A 163 -5.03 2.17 -3.36
N CYS A 164 -3.85 1.92 -2.80
CA CYS A 164 -3.31 2.73 -1.72
C CYS A 164 -3.17 4.21 -2.15
N SER A 165 -2.63 4.48 -3.34
CA SER A 165 -2.47 5.84 -3.83
C SER A 165 -3.82 6.51 -4.10
N TYR A 166 -4.80 5.78 -4.63
CA TYR A 166 -6.17 6.24 -4.80
C TYR A 166 -6.83 6.67 -3.48
N ASP A 167 -6.79 5.80 -2.47
CA ASP A 167 -7.40 6.06 -1.16
C ASP A 167 -6.78 7.30 -0.49
N LEU A 168 -5.45 7.44 -0.59
CA LEU A 168 -4.75 8.63 -0.09
C LEU A 168 -5.13 9.89 -0.88
N TYR A 169 -5.24 9.79 -2.20
CA TYR A 169 -5.58 10.92 -3.06
C TYR A 169 -6.97 11.45 -2.71
N GLU A 170 -7.99 10.59 -2.65
CA GLU A 170 -9.35 11.01 -2.27
C GLU A 170 -9.37 11.65 -0.88
N LYS A 171 -8.63 11.10 0.08
CA LYS A 171 -8.56 11.62 1.45
C LYS A 171 -7.98 13.04 1.48
N PHE A 172 -6.86 13.28 0.80
CA PHE A 172 -6.18 14.58 0.85
C PHE A 172 -6.80 15.62 -0.09
N MET A 173 -7.42 15.19 -1.20
CA MET A 173 -7.96 16.09 -2.21
C MET A 173 -9.47 16.29 -2.11
N HIS A 174 -10.12 15.78 -1.06
CA HIS A 174 -11.58 15.85 -0.89
C HIS A 174 -12.13 17.27 -1.00
N GLU A 175 -11.42 18.29 -0.48
CA GLU A 175 -11.84 19.71 -0.57
C GLU A 175 -11.79 20.26 -2.00
N LYS A 176 -10.92 19.69 -2.85
CA LYS A 176 -10.77 20.06 -4.27
C LYS A 176 -11.68 19.24 -5.18
N LYS A 177 -12.49 18.33 -4.65
CA LYS A 177 -13.39 17.49 -5.44
C LYS A 177 -14.48 18.34 -6.08
N ARG A 178 -14.74 18.13 -7.37
CA ARG A 178 -15.80 18.82 -8.12
C ARG A 178 -17.15 18.19 -7.80
N ASP A 179 -18.18 19.02 -7.68
CA ASP A 179 -19.55 18.55 -7.49
C ASP A 179 -20.17 18.16 -8.85
N LEU A 180 -19.78 17.00 -9.35
CA LEU A 180 -20.31 16.43 -10.59
C LEU A 180 -20.94 15.05 -10.31
N PRO A 181 -22.04 14.70 -10.99
CA PRO A 181 -22.74 13.43 -10.75
C PRO A 181 -21.88 12.17 -10.94
N ASN A 182 -20.86 12.23 -11.80
CA ASN A 182 -19.89 11.14 -12.02
C ASN A 182 -18.77 11.09 -10.98
N CYS A 183 -18.54 12.16 -10.22
CA CYS A 183 -17.49 12.25 -9.22
C CYS A 183 -17.95 11.85 -7.82
N ASN A 184 -19.25 12.00 -7.54
CA ASN A 184 -19.86 11.70 -6.24
C ASN A 184 -20.33 10.24 -6.10
N LYS A 185 -20.32 9.46 -7.18
CA LYS A 185 -20.60 8.02 -7.12
C LYS A 185 -19.37 7.31 -6.57
N ILE A 186 -19.29 7.19 -5.25
CA ILE A 186 -18.44 6.19 -4.64
C ILE A 186 -19.15 4.85 -4.91
N GLU A 187 -18.83 4.19 -6.03
CA GLU A 187 -19.16 2.78 -6.19
C GLU A 187 -18.37 2.00 -5.15
N LYS A 188 -18.95 1.88 -3.95
CA LYS A 188 -18.40 1.12 -2.83
C LYS A 188 -18.22 -0.38 -3.14
N ASN A 189 -18.65 -0.84 -4.31
CA ASN A 189 -18.75 -2.26 -4.65
C ASN A 189 -17.63 -2.82 -5.54
N ASP A 190 -16.83 -1.98 -6.19
CA ASP A 190 -15.83 -2.45 -7.16
C ASP A 190 -14.40 -2.23 -6.72
N THR A 191 -14.16 -2.09 -5.41
CA THR A 191 -12.80 -2.34 -4.95
C THR A 191 -12.51 -3.82 -5.18
N PRO A 192 -11.49 -4.18 -5.99
CA PRO A 192 -11.07 -5.56 -6.09
C PRO A 192 -10.81 -6.02 -4.65
N LYS A 193 -11.68 -6.92 -4.17
CA LYS A 193 -11.45 -7.58 -2.89
C LYS A 193 -10.03 -8.12 -3.01
N PRO A 194 -9.08 -7.75 -2.13
CA PRO A 194 -7.76 -8.36 -2.15
C PRO A 194 -8.05 -9.84 -2.07
N SER A 195 -7.90 -10.54 -3.20
CA SER A 195 -8.28 -11.93 -3.32
C SER A 195 -7.27 -12.65 -2.47
N GLN A 196 -7.63 -12.83 -1.20
CA GLN A 196 -7.00 -13.62 -0.16
C GLN A 196 -5.65 -14.16 -0.60
N ALA A 197 -4.63 -13.29 -0.57
CA ALA A 197 -3.25 -13.72 -0.59
C ALA A 197 -3.02 -14.38 0.76
N ILE A 198 -3.29 -15.68 0.78
CA ILE A 198 -2.75 -16.58 1.79
C ILE A 198 -1.24 -16.61 1.49
N PRO A 199 -0.38 -16.20 2.45
CA PRO A 199 1.07 -16.37 2.32
C PRO A 199 1.47 -17.84 2.21
#